data_AF-M1C855-F1
#
_entry.id   AF-M1C855-F1
#
_cell.length_a   1.000
_cell.length_b   1.000
_cell.length_c   1.000
_cell.angle_alpha   90.00
_cell.angle_beta   90.00
_cell.angle_gamma   90.00
#
_symmetry.space_group_name_H-M   'P 1'
#
loop_
_entity.id
_entity.type
_entity.pdbx_description
1 polymer ?
#
loop_
_entity_poly.entity_id
_entity_poly.type
_entity_poly.pdbx_seq_one_letter_code
_entity_poly.pdbx_strand_id
1 'polypeptide(L)'
;MQSGNSSQSNMLILQESSTDSTGSYVIYAPVDIVAMNVVLSGGDPDYVALLPSGFAILPDGGGGIDVGTRGSLLTVAFQILVDSVPTAKLSLGSVATVNSLIKCTVERIKTAVACDNA
;
A
#
# COMPACT_ATOMS: atom_id res chain seq x y z
N MET A 1 -4.87 27.70 -30.38
CA MET A 1 -4.95 27.58 -28.91
C MET A 1 -5.77 26.34 -28.60
N GLN A 2 -5.16 25.29 -28.06
CA GLN A 2 -5.89 24.24 -27.34
C GLN A 2 -4.92 23.62 -26.33
N SER A 3 -4.90 24.19 -25.12
CA SER A 3 -4.28 23.55 -23.96
C SER A 3 -5.24 22.46 -23.48
N GLY A 4 -4.92 21.20 -23.81
CA GLY A 4 -5.55 20.02 -23.21
C GLY A 4 -4.71 19.56 -22.03
N ASN A 5 -5.13 19.93 -20.81
CA ASN A 5 -4.53 19.48 -19.56
C ASN A 5 -4.70 17.96 -19.39
N SER A 6 -3.71 17.16 -19.79
CA SER A 6 -3.72 15.68 -19.71
C SER A 6 -3.16 15.16 -18.38
N SER A 7 -3.65 15.71 -17.26
CA SER A 7 -3.22 15.29 -15.91
C SER A 7 -4.39 14.92 -15.00
N GLN A 8 -5.46 14.37 -15.59
CA GLN A 8 -6.50 13.70 -14.81
C GLN A 8 -6.08 12.24 -14.57
N SER A 9 -5.80 11.94 -13.32
CA SER A 9 -5.33 10.67 -12.77
C SER A 9 -6.34 9.54 -13.01
N ASN A 10 -6.26 8.91 -14.19
CA ASN A 10 -7.08 7.78 -14.59
C ASN A 10 -6.53 6.45 -14.02
N MET A 11 -6.33 6.42 -12.70
CA MET A 11 -5.90 5.22 -11.98
C MET A 11 -7.04 4.66 -11.13
N LEU A 12 -7.28 3.36 -11.25
CA LEU A 12 -8.12 2.58 -10.35
C LEU A 12 -7.27 2.00 -9.22
N ILE A 13 -7.85 1.83 -8.04
CA ILE A 13 -7.21 1.06 -6.96
C ILE A 13 -7.87 -0.31 -6.92
N LEU A 14 -7.10 -1.36 -7.22
CA LEU A 14 -7.50 -2.73 -6.89
C LEU A 14 -7.17 -2.95 -5.43
N GLN A 15 -8.16 -3.26 -4.61
CA GLN A 15 -7.98 -3.47 -3.18
C GLN A 15 -8.63 -4.77 -2.74
N GLU A 16 -7.91 -5.54 -1.94
CA GLU A 16 -8.41 -6.69 -1.22
C GLU A 16 -8.14 -6.49 0.27
N SER A 17 -9.13 -6.84 1.10
CA SER A 17 -8.98 -6.85 2.54
C SER A 17 -9.64 -8.09 3.11
N SER A 18 -8.98 -8.74 4.06
CA SER A 18 -9.54 -9.86 4.80
C SER A 18 -9.20 -9.73 6.28
N THR A 19 -9.98 -10.42 7.11
CA THR A 19 -9.74 -10.55 8.54
C THR A 19 -10.11 -11.96 8.96
N ASP A 20 -9.17 -12.62 9.64
CA ASP A 20 -9.38 -13.93 10.26
C ASP A 20 -8.71 -13.98 11.65
N SER A 21 -8.67 -15.16 12.26
CA SER A 21 -8.07 -15.34 13.59
C SER A 21 -6.56 -15.11 13.65
N THR A 22 -5.88 -15.10 12.51
CA THR A 22 -4.43 -14.89 12.39
C THR A 22 -4.06 -13.43 12.16
N GLY A 23 -5.00 -12.60 11.69
CA GLY A 23 -4.81 -11.16 11.53
C GLY A 23 -5.77 -10.53 10.53
N SER A 24 -5.56 -9.23 10.31
CA SER A 24 -6.27 -8.41 9.33
C SER A 24 -5.28 -7.84 8.34
N TYR A 25 -5.61 -7.79 7.06
CA TYR A 25 -4.78 -7.15 6.05
C TYR A 25 -5.59 -6.31 5.08
N VAL A 26 -4.92 -5.32 4.51
CA VAL A 26 -5.40 -4.53 3.36
C VAL A 26 -4.25 -4.47 2.36
N ILE A 27 -4.44 -5.06 1.20
CA ILE A 27 -3.50 -5.04 0.08
C ILE A 27 -4.16 -4.32 -1.07
N TYR A 28 -3.43 -3.41 -1.70
CA TYR A 28 -3.93 -2.62 -2.82
C TYR A 28 -2.86 -2.38 -3.87
N ALA A 29 -3.27 -2.16 -5.12
CA ALA A 29 -2.39 -1.79 -6.22
C ALA A 29 -3.06 -0.69 -7.06
N PRO A 30 -2.36 0.41 -7.38
CA PRO A 30 -2.81 1.35 -8.39
C PRO A 30 -2.68 0.72 -9.78
N VAL A 31 -3.70 0.91 -10.62
CA VAL A 31 -3.80 0.33 -11.95
C VAL A 31 -4.28 1.40 -12.93
N ASP A 32 -3.63 1.50 -14.09
CA ASP A 32 -4.09 2.39 -15.16
C ASP A 32 -5.37 1.84 -15.81
N ILE A 33 -6.42 2.66 -15.88
CA ILE A 33 -7.73 2.25 -16.43
C ILE A 33 -7.65 1.88 -17.92
N VAL A 34 -6.78 2.53 -18.68
CA VAL A 34 -6.59 2.29 -20.12
C VAL A 34 -5.92 0.93 -20.30
N ALA A 35 -4.88 0.66 -19.51
CA ALA A 35 -4.23 -0.64 -19.51
C ALA A 35 -5.21 -1.75 -19.10
N MET A 36 -6.01 -1.53 -18.06
CA MET A 36 -7.02 -2.49 -17.61
C MET A 36 -8.10 -2.77 -18.67
N ASN A 37 -8.55 -1.73 -19.39
CA ASN A 37 -9.56 -1.90 -20.45
C ASN A 37 -9.04 -2.71 -21.64
N VAL A 38 -7.74 -2.59 -21.97
CA VAL A 38 -7.08 -3.42 -22.98
C VAL A 38 -7.08 -4.89 -22.56
N VAL A 39 -6.72 -5.18 -21.30
CA VAL A 39 -6.73 -6.56 -20.77
C VAL A 39 -8.14 -7.15 -20.74
N LEU A 40 -9.13 -6.37 -20.27
CA LEU A 40 -10.55 -6.80 -20.26
C LEU A 40 -11.11 -7.05 -21.65
N SER A 41 -10.53 -6.44 -22.69
CA SER A 41 -10.89 -6.67 -24.09
C SER A 41 -10.16 -7.86 -24.73
N GLY A 42 -9.40 -8.63 -23.95
CA GLY A 42 -8.61 -9.78 -24.43
C GLY A 42 -7.21 -9.44 -24.94
N GLY A 43 -6.70 -8.25 -24.60
CA GLY A 43 -5.32 -7.85 -24.86
C GLY A 43 -4.30 -8.50 -23.93
N ASP A 44 -3.04 -8.13 -24.11
CA ASP A 44 -1.91 -8.69 -23.35
C ASP A 44 -1.86 -8.12 -21.92
N PRO A 45 -1.88 -8.97 -20.86
CA PRO A 45 -1.81 -8.55 -19.47
C PRO A 45 -0.47 -7.94 -19.05
N ASP A 46 0.61 -8.16 -19.79
CA ASP A 46 1.96 -7.67 -19.43
C ASP A 46 2.07 -6.13 -19.49
N TYR A 47 1.12 -5.45 -20.13
CA TYR A 47 1.05 -3.99 -20.15
C TYR A 47 0.58 -3.35 -18.84
N VAL A 48 0.06 -4.15 -17.90
CA VAL A 48 -0.45 -3.64 -16.62
C VAL A 48 0.64 -3.70 -15.55
N ALA A 49 1.22 -2.54 -15.23
CA ALA A 49 2.13 -2.42 -14.09
C ALA A 49 1.33 -2.46 -12.77
N LEU A 50 1.40 -3.58 -12.05
CA LEU A 50 0.86 -3.70 -10.69
C LEU A 50 1.96 -3.46 -9.67
N LEU A 51 1.75 -2.48 -8.80
CA LEU A 51 2.64 -2.15 -7.69
C LEU A 51 1.92 -2.39 -6.36
N PRO A 52 1.81 -3.66 -5.91
CA PRO A 52 1.13 -4.00 -4.68
C PRO A 52 1.77 -3.32 -3.47
N SER A 53 0.93 -2.69 -2.66
CA SER A 53 1.27 -2.04 -1.41
C SER A 53 0.18 -2.36 -0.40
N GLY A 54 0.46 -2.22 0.89
CA GLY A 54 -0.53 -2.56 1.89
C GLY A 54 0.04 -2.74 3.28
N PHE A 55 -0.80 -3.25 4.16
CA PHE A 55 -0.43 -3.53 5.53
C PHE A 55 -1.16 -4.75 6.09
N ALA A 56 -0.57 -5.36 7.10
CA ALA A 56 -1.15 -6.43 7.89
C ALA A 56 -1.01 -6.12 9.38
N ILE A 57 -2.08 -6.37 10.13
CA ILE A 57 -2.17 -6.23 11.58
C ILE A 57 -2.36 -7.65 12.13
N LEU A 58 -1.34 -8.15 12.81
CA LEU A 58 -1.36 -9.48 13.43
C LEU A 58 -1.50 -9.33 14.95
N PRO A 59 -2.19 -10.25 15.62
CA PRO A 59 -2.20 -10.29 17.07
C PRO A 59 -0.77 -10.54 17.58
N ASP A 60 -0.39 -9.86 18.65
CA ASP A 60 0.83 -10.18 19.39
C ASP A 60 0.65 -11.59 19.98
N GLY A 61 1.42 -12.56 19.49
CA GLY A 61 1.23 -14.01 19.66
C GLY A 61 1.49 -14.55 21.08
N GLY A 62 1.06 -13.83 22.11
CA GLY A 62 1.36 -14.07 23.52
C GLY A 62 0.88 -15.43 24.02
N GLY A 63 1.82 -16.36 24.16
CA GLY A 63 1.65 -17.67 24.81
C GLY A 63 2.04 -17.70 26.29
N GLY A 64 1.89 -16.60 27.03
CA GLY A 64 2.30 -16.48 28.45
C GLY A 64 1.20 -15.87 29.32
N ILE A 65 1.13 -16.31 30.57
CA ILE A 65 0.09 -16.05 31.60
C ILE A 65 0.00 -14.56 32.03
N ASP A 66 0.77 -13.66 31.42
CA ASP A 66 0.72 -12.24 31.75
C ASP A 66 -0.43 -11.54 31.03
N VAL A 67 -1.52 -11.33 31.76
CA VAL A 67 -2.72 -10.54 31.41
C VAL A 67 -2.41 -9.03 31.33
N GLY A 68 -1.19 -8.66 30.96
CA GLY A 68 -0.70 -7.28 30.90
C GLY A 68 -0.42 -6.86 29.46
N THR A 69 -1.39 -6.17 28.85
CA THR A 69 -1.25 -5.44 27.56
C THR A 69 -0.97 -6.34 26.35
N ARG A 70 -2.02 -6.96 25.79
CA ARG A 70 -1.93 -7.59 24.46
C ARG A 70 -1.79 -6.50 23.40
N GLY A 71 -0.69 -6.51 22.64
CA GLY A 71 -0.46 -5.60 21.52
C GLY A 71 -0.87 -6.20 20.17
N SER A 72 -0.44 -5.52 19.10
CA SER A 72 -0.54 -6.00 17.72
C SER A 72 0.73 -5.69 16.95
N LEU A 73 1.13 -6.57 16.06
CA LEU A 73 2.22 -6.35 15.11
C LEU A 73 1.67 -5.74 13.82
N LEU A 74 2.09 -4.51 13.49
CA LEU A 74 1.78 -3.87 12.21
C LEU A 74 2.94 -4.07 11.23
N THR A 75 2.67 -4.74 10.12
CA THR A 75 3.59 -4.87 8.98
C THR A 75 3.09 -3.98 7.85
N VAL A 76 3.94 -3.12 7.31
CA VAL A 76 3.61 -2.27 6.15
C VAL A 76 4.58 -2.58 5.01
N ALA A 77 4.05 -2.75 3.80
CA ALA A 77 4.83 -3.03 2.62
C ALA A 77 4.45 -2.06 1.50
N PHE A 78 5.46 -1.52 0.81
CA PHE A 78 5.27 -0.67 -0.36
C PHE A 78 6.13 -1.19 -1.50
N GLN A 79 5.52 -1.37 -2.66
CA GLN A 79 6.25 -1.51 -3.91
C GLN A 79 6.13 -0.19 -4.67
N ILE A 80 7.25 0.52 -4.82
CA ILE A 80 7.29 1.84 -5.46
C ILE A 80 8.37 1.81 -6.54
N LEU A 81 7.95 2.05 -7.78
CA LEU A 81 8.87 2.20 -8.91
C LEU A 81 9.38 3.64 -8.95
N VAL A 82 10.63 3.87 -8.56
CA VAL A 82 11.26 5.20 -8.55
C VAL A 82 11.98 5.49 -9.87
N ASP A 83 12.51 4.46 -10.53
CA ASP A 83 13.15 4.56 -11.83
C ASP A 83 12.88 3.28 -12.62
N SER A 84 12.79 3.42 -13.95
CA SER A 84 12.71 2.31 -14.90
C SER A 84 14.03 1.57 -15.08
N VAL A 85 15.16 2.16 -14.65
CA VAL A 85 16.49 1.56 -14.75
C VAL A 85 16.85 0.84 -13.43
N PRO A 86 17.06 -0.48 -13.42
CA PRO A 86 17.34 -1.25 -12.20
C PRO A 86 18.60 -0.82 -11.43
N THR A 87 19.55 -0.18 -12.12
CA THR A 87 20.82 0.31 -11.54
C THR A 87 20.77 1.78 -11.13
N ALA A 88 19.63 2.45 -11.27
CA ALA A 88 19.46 3.82 -10.84
C ALA A 88 19.68 3.92 -9.33
N LYS A 89 20.57 4.82 -8.92
CA LYS A 89 20.83 5.04 -7.50
C LYS A 89 19.63 5.75 -6.89
N LEU A 90 19.11 5.21 -5.79
CA LEU A 90 18.13 5.90 -4.97
C LEU A 90 18.72 7.22 -4.49
N SER A 91 18.05 8.33 -4.80
CA SER A 91 18.47 9.64 -4.32
C SER A 91 18.18 9.77 -2.82
N LEU A 92 18.96 10.59 -2.10
CA LEU A 92 18.70 10.87 -0.70
C LEU A 92 17.29 11.47 -0.49
N GLY A 93 16.79 12.24 -1.47
CA GLY A 93 15.43 12.78 -1.48
C GLY A 93 14.36 11.68 -1.57
N SER A 94 14.54 10.69 -2.44
CA SER A 94 13.63 9.55 -2.58
C SER A 94 13.55 8.73 -1.29
N VAL A 95 14.69 8.51 -0.62
CA VAL A 95 14.74 7.81 0.68
C VAL A 95 13.98 8.61 1.75
N ALA A 96 14.17 9.93 1.81
CA ALA A 96 13.46 10.78 2.77
C ALA A 96 11.93 10.76 2.54
N THR A 97 11.48 10.78 1.28
CA THR A 97 10.07 10.66 0.93
C THR A 97 9.49 9.31 1.35
N VAL A 98 10.17 8.20 1.03
CA VAL A 98 9.71 6.85 1.42
C VAL A 98 9.65 6.69 2.94
N ASN A 99 10.65 7.18 3.66
CA ASN A 99 10.64 7.14 5.13
C ASN A 99 9.47 7.94 5.71
N SER A 100 9.21 9.13 5.15
CA SER A 100 8.07 9.97 5.56
C SER A 100 6.73 9.32 5.26
N LEU A 101 6.62 8.63 4.11
CA LEU A 101 5.44 7.88 3.72
C LEU A 101 5.17 6.72 4.69
N ILE A 102 6.18 5.89 4.98
CA ILE A 102 6.06 4.77 5.93
C ILE A 102 5.64 5.29 7.30
N LYS A 103 6.32 6.32 7.81
CA LYS A 103 6.00 6.90 9.12
C LYS A 103 4.56 7.42 9.16
N CYS A 104 4.14 8.19 8.17
CA CYS A 104 2.79 8.73 8.09
C CYS A 104 1.74 7.60 8.03
N THR A 105 1.97 6.56 7.22
CA THR A 105 1.05 5.42 7.12
C THR A 105 0.94 4.68 8.45
N VAL A 106 2.05 4.40 9.13
CA VAL A 106 2.04 3.74 10.44
C VAL A 106 1.30 4.58 11.47
N GLU A 107 1.56 5.89 11.53
CA GLU A 107 0.87 6.80 12.44
C GLU A 107 -0.64 6.84 12.16
N ARG A 108 -1.04 6.93 10.88
CA ARG A 108 -2.46 6.94 10.49
C ARG A 108 -3.17 5.63 10.82
N ILE A 109 -2.54 4.49 10.57
CA ILE A 109 -3.10 3.19 10.94
C ILE A 109 -3.22 3.10 12.46
N LYS A 110 -2.18 3.49 13.20
CA LYS A 110 -2.21 3.49 14.66
C LYS A 110 -3.34 4.36 15.20
N THR A 111 -3.53 5.56 14.65
CA THR A 111 -4.65 6.44 15.05
C THR A 111 -6.01 5.87 14.66
N ALA A 112 -6.14 5.21 13.50
CA ALA A 112 -7.41 4.63 13.07
C ALA A 112 -7.82 3.40 13.90
N VAL A 113 -6.83 2.66 14.43
CA VAL A 113 -7.05 1.41 15.17
C VAL A 113 -7.03 1.64 16.69
N ALA A 114 -6.30 2.64 17.18
CA ALA A 114 -6.44 3.09 18.55
C ALA A 114 -7.83 3.68 18.72
N CYS A 115 -8.68 3.02 19.52
CA CYS A 115 -9.90 3.65 19.98
C CYS A 115 -9.50 4.95 20.69
N ASP A 116 -10.08 6.08 20.27
CA ASP A 116 -10.24 7.19 21.19
C ASP A 116 -11.02 6.61 22.37
N ASN A 117 -10.34 6.37 23.49
CA ASN A 117 -11.02 6.18 24.76
C ASN A 117 -11.71 7.52 25.09
N ALA A 118 -12.87 7.75 24.49
CA ALA A 118 -13.82 8.78 24.90
C ALA A 118 -14.75 8.20 25.97
#